data_AF-A0A7K4C8H0-F1
#
_entry.id   AF-A0A7K4C8H0-F1
#
_cell.length_a   1.000
_cell.length_b   1.000
_cell.length_c   1.000
_cell.angle_alpha   90.00
_cell.angle_beta   90.00
_cell.angle_gamma   90.00
#
_symmetry.space_group_name_H-M   'P 1'
#
loop_
_entity.id
_entity.type
_entity.pdbx_description
1 polymer ?
#
loop_
_entity_poly.entity_id
_entity_poly.type
_entity_poly.pdbx_seq_one_letter_code
_entity_poly.pdbx_strand_id
1 'polypeptide(L)'
;MGIFDLKKEEIIKESETEEIKIEDKNKKISVKQEQIQDLLFSRELSWQEIIYDLINTEQLDPWDIDLIVLTDKYLEKIREMEEADFFISSKVLLAASLLLRIKSEILLNKYVRSIDEILFGKKEEKKSEFERIELDEEIPELIPKTPLPRFKRVSLQELIDSLNMAITTENRRIKKQITVKNAIRESSFSLPKKKISIKDKINEVYNKLLNIFKTKTEKKISFNEFNISKDEKVFSFLPLLYLEDQKKIWLEQPVPFEEISIWLKEEFLKIHPDPFFDLKNPEDFEKIEEFN
;
A
#
# COMPACT_ATOMS: atom_id res chain seq x y z
N MET A 1 -23.63 75.74 6.15
CA MET A 1 -22.89 74.78 7.00
C MET A 1 -23.25 73.35 6.59
N GLY A 2 -23.11 72.99 5.29
CA GLY A 2 -23.70 71.75 4.78
C GLY A 2 -23.19 71.29 3.42
N ILE A 3 -21.97 71.69 3.02
CA ILE A 3 -21.33 71.19 1.79
C ILE A 3 -19.92 70.66 2.11
N PHE A 4 -19.26 71.23 3.13
CA PHE A 4 -17.97 70.73 3.64
C PHE A 4 -18.09 69.46 4.47
N ASP A 5 -19.18 69.24 5.21
CA ASP A 5 -19.35 68.04 6.04
C ASP A 5 -19.69 66.79 5.21
N LEU A 6 -20.49 66.94 4.14
CA LEU A 6 -20.80 65.83 3.21
C LEU A 6 -19.55 65.32 2.47
N LYS A 7 -18.66 66.22 2.02
CA LYS A 7 -17.39 65.83 1.40
C LYS A 7 -16.43 65.15 2.38
N LYS A 8 -16.48 65.52 3.66
CA LYS A 8 -15.61 64.91 4.68
C LYS A 8 -16.07 63.49 5.03
N GLU A 9 -17.39 63.27 5.11
CA GLU A 9 -17.96 61.92 5.31
C GLU A 9 -17.77 60.99 4.11
N GLU A 10 -17.80 61.50 2.88
CA GLU A 10 -17.50 60.71 1.67
C GLU A 10 -16.03 60.25 1.63
N ILE A 11 -15.08 61.13 1.96
CA ILE A 11 -13.65 60.81 1.98
C ILE A 11 -13.32 59.80 3.09
N ILE A 12 -13.96 59.90 4.26
CA ILE A 12 -13.76 58.94 5.37
C ILE A 12 -14.33 57.56 5.02
N LYS A 13 -15.48 57.49 4.33
CA LYS A 13 -16.06 56.23 3.84
C LYS A 13 -15.22 55.60 2.72
N GLU A 14 -14.63 56.40 1.84
CA GLU A 14 -13.69 55.88 0.83
C GLU A 14 -12.41 55.33 1.46
N SER A 15 -11.83 56.00 2.47
CA SER A 15 -10.66 55.47 3.17
C SER A 15 -10.95 54.20 3.97
N GLU A 16 -12.09 54.12 4.67
CA GLU A 16 -12.47 52.92 5.43
C GLU A 16 -12.76 51.73 4.49
N THR A 17 -13.39 51.98 3.33
CA THR A 17 -13.63 50.91 2.35
C THR A 17 -12.37 50.46 1.60
N GLU A 18 -11.35 51.32 1.48
CA GLU A 18 -10.03 50.94 0.97
C GLU A 18 -9.22 50.15 2.01
N GLU A 19 -9.24 50.54 3.28
CA GLU A 19 -8.59 49.79 4.36
C GLU A 19 -9.18 48.39 4.54
N ILE A 20 -10.51 48.25 4.51
CA ILE A 20 -11.18 46.94 4.58
C ILE A 20 -10.84 46.08 3.35
N LYS A 21 -10.70 46.66 2.16
CA LYS A 21 -10.29 45.93 0.94
C LYS A 21 -8.83 45.50 0.98
N ILE A 22 -7.95 46.27 1.63
CA ILE A 22 -6.53 45.95 1.80
C ILE A 22 -6.37 44.86 2.86
N GLU A 23 -7.11 44.94 3.97
CA GLU A 23 -7.16 43.88 4.99
C GLU A 23 -7.74 42.58 4.42
N ASP A 24 -8.83 42.61 3.66
CA ASP A 24 -9.40 41.42 3.03
C ASP A 24 -8.47 40.81 1.97
N LYS A 25 -7.69 41.63 1.26
CA LYS A 25 -6.65 41.15 0.34
C LYS A 25 -5.49 40.53 1.09
N ASN A 26 -4.98 41.15 2.16
CA ASN A 26 -3.91 40.59 2.98
C ASN A 26 -4.36 39.31 3.69
N LYS A 27 -5.61 39.25 4.16
CA LYS A 27 -6.22 38.04 4.76
C LYS A 27 -6.40 36.93 3.72
N LYS A 28 -6.81 37.25 2.49
CA LYS A 28 -6.86 36.27 1.37
C LYS A 28 -5.48 35.80 0.92
N ILE A 29 -4.45 36.63 1.00
CA ILE A 29 -3.07 36.25 0.66
C ILE A 29 -2.49 35.37 1.77
N SER A 30 -2.72 35.71 3.04
CA SER A 30 -2.33 34.92 4.22
C SER A 30 -3.00 33.54 4.22
N VAL A 31 -4.31 33.47 3.98
CA VAL A 31 -5.05 32.19 3.93
C VAL A 31 -4.58 31.31 2.78
N LYS A 32 -4.17 31.88 1.64
CA LYS A 32 -3.54 31.11 0.55
C LYS A 32 -2.13 30.66 0.90
N GLN A 33 -1.35 31.48 1.61
CA GLN A 33 -0.01 31.11 2.06
C GLN A 33 -0.05 30.04 3.16
N GLU A 34 -0.99 30.11 4.09
CA GLU A 34 -1.26 29.09 5.11
C GLU A 34 -1.78 27.80 4.46
N GLN A 35 -2.67 27.87 3.47
CA GLN A 35 -3.11 26.69 2.70
C GLN A 35 -1.98 26.08 1.85
N ILE A 36 -1.08 26.90 1.31
CA ILE A 36 0.12 26.44 0.59
C ILE A 36 1.13 25.84 1.58
N GLN A 37 1.29 26.41 2.76
CA GLN A 37 2.10 25.84 3.84
C GLN A 37 1.48 24.51 4.31
N ASP A 38 0.18 24.41 4.55
CA ASP A 38 -0.49 23.16 4.92
C ASP A 38 -0.46 22.10 3.80
N LEU A 39 -0.39 22.52 2.52
CA LEU A 39 -0.15 21.63 1.38
C LEU A 39 1.32 21.18 1.30
N LEU A 40 2.27 22.07 1.59
CA LEU A 40 3.72 21.79 1.66
C LEU A 40 4.12 21.01 2.91
N PHE A 41 3.33 21.11 3.99
CA PHE A 41 3.55 20.46 5.28
C PHE A 41 2.52 19.36 5.57
N SER A 42 1.76 18.94 4.56
CA SER A 42 1.05 17.66 4.64
C SER A 42 2.10 16.59 4.94
N ARG A 43 1.89 15.81 6.02
CA ARG A 43 2.89 15.04 6.79
C ARG A 43 3.69 13.97 6.04
N GLU A 44 3.66 13.95 4.72
CA GLU A 44 4.52 13.15 3.87
C GLU A 44 5.52 14.08 3.19
N LEU A 45 6.72 14.24 3.78
CA LEU A 45 7.82 14.90 3.08
C LEU A 45 8.00 14.25 1.71
N SER A 46 7.83 15.04 0.66
CA SER A 46 8.01 14.58 -0.71
C SER A 46 9.49 14.35 -0.95
N TRP A 47 9.84 13.29 -1.67
CA TRP A 47 11.23 13.04 -2.07
C TRP A 47 11.84 14.22 -2.84
N GLN A 48 11.01 15.01 -3.51
CA GLN A 48 11.41 16.24 -4.20
C GLN A 48 11.85 17.32 -3.21
N GLU A 49 11.10 17.51 -2.12
CA GLU A 49 11.40 18.50 -1.09
C GLU A 49 12.74 18.20 -0.43
N ILE A 50 13.01 16.92 -0.16
CA ILE A 50 14.31 16.48 0.38
C ILE A 50 15.44 16.83 -0.60
N ILE A 51 15.25 16.61 -1.90
CA ILE A 51 16.27 16.97 -2.90
C ILE A 51 16.46 18.49 -2.99
N TYR A 52 15.38 19.27 -2.97
CA TYR A 52 15.47 20.74 -2.97
C TYR A 52 16.17 21.26 -1.71
N ASP A 53 15.84 20.70 -0.54
CA ASP A 53 16.47 21.06 0.72
C ASP A 53 17.97 20.76 0.73
N LEU A 54 18.37 19.59 0.20
CA LEU A 54 19.78 19.22 0.08
C LEU A 54 20.54 20.16 -0.86
N ILE A 55 19.97 20.52 -2.01
CA ILE A 55 20.63 21.42 -2.97
C ILE A 55 20.84 22.81 -2.35
N ASN A 56 19.84 23.31 -1.62
CA ASN A 56 19.94 24.58 -0.93
C ASN A 56 20.94 24.54 0.24
N THR A 57 20.90 23.48 1.04
CA THR A 57 21.74 23.32 2.24
C THR A 57 23.21 23.09 1.89
N GLU A 58 23.47 22.27 0.86
CA GLU A 58 24.83 21.90 0.44
C GLU A 58 25.41 22.81 -0.64
N GLN A 59 24.66 23.84 -1.06
CA GLN A 59 25.07 24.81 -2.08
C GLN A 59 25.51 24.14 -3.39
N LEU A 60 24.82 23.07 -3.80
CA LEU A 60 25.05 22.41 -5.07
C LEU A 60 24.56 23.31 -6.22
N ASP A 61 25.25 23.29 -7.36
CA ASP A 61 24.80 24.02 -8.55
C ASP A 61 23.58 23.32 -9.16
N PRO A 62 22.40 23.99 -9.25
CA PRO A 62 21.21 23.39 -9.86
C PRO A 62 21.35 23.01 -11.34
N TRP A 63 22.37 23.56 -12.03
CA TRP A 63 22.63 23.28 -13.45
C TRP A 63 23.69 22.20 -13.67
N ASP A 64 24.49 21.89 -12.64
CA ASP A 64 25.55 20.88 -12.68
C ASP A 64 25.61 20.11 -11.35
N ILE A 65 24.68 19.19 -11.17
CA ILE A 65 24.55 18.41 -9.94
C ILE A 65 25.52 17.24 -9.95
N ASP A 66 26.36 17.16 -8.91
CA ASP A 66 27.10 15.93 -8.61
C ASP A 66 26.16 14.89 -7.97
N LEU A 67 25.74 13.93 -8.79
CA LEU A 67 24.85 12.84 -8.38
C LEU A 67 25.45 11.92 -7.33
N ILE A 68 26.78 11.81 -7.25
CA ILE A 68 27.44 10.94 -6.27
C ILE A 68 27.26 11.56 -4.88
N VAL A 69 27.61 12.84 -4.76
CA VAL A 69 27.48 13.61 -3.51
C VAL A 69 26.01 13.70 -3.11
N LEU A 70 25.13 14.10 -4.03
CA LEU A 70 23.69 14.19 -3.75
C LEU A 70 23.11 12.87 -3.24
N THR A 71 23.49 11.73 -3.84
CA THR A 71 22.97 10.41 -3.42
C THR A 71 23.40 10.05 -2.01
N ASP A 72 24.66 10.27 -1.64
CA ASP A 72 25.15 9.98 -0.28
C ASP A 72 24.43 10.82 0.77
N LYS A 73 24.24 12.10 0.44
CA LYS A 73 23.61 13.08 1.33
C LYS A 73 22.12 12.85 1.47
N TYR A 74 21.48 12.42 0.40
CA TYR A 74 20.10 11.93 0.43
C TYR A 74 19.92 10.72 1.35
N LEU A 75 20.87 9.77 1.33
CA LEU A 75 20.83 8.60 2.21
C LEU A 75 21.11 8.95 3.67
N GLU A 76 22.05 9.86 3.94
CA GLU A 76 22.28 10.41 5.28
C GLU A 76 21.00 11.05 5.82
N LYS A 77 20.36 11.92 5.04
CA LYS A 77 19.13 12.60 5.44
C LYS A 77 17.99 11.62 5.73
N ILE A 78 17.84 10.56 4.92
CA ILE A 78 16.83 9.52 5.16
C ILE A 78 17.09 8.79 6.48
N ARG A 79 18.34 8.47 6.81
CA ARG A 79 18.68 7.80 8.07
C ARG A 79 18.38 8.69 9.28
N GLU A 80 18.74 9.96 9.21
CA GLU A 80 18.40 10.94 10.26
C GLU A 80 16.88 11.03 10.45
N MET A 81 16.12 11.03 9.35
CA MET A 81 14.66 11.04 9.40
C MET A 81 14.08 9.75 9.97
N GLU A 82 14.63 8.57 9.62
CA GLU A 82 14.21 7.27 10.17
C GLU A 82 14.38 7.20 11.69
N GLU A 83 15.50 7.74 12.18
CA GLU A 83 15.82 7.81 13.61
C GLU A 83 14.91 8.79 14.36
N ALA A 84 14.51 9.90 13.72
CA ALA A 84 13.66 10.92 14.33
C ALA A 84 12.18 10.52 14.31
N ASP A 85 11.68 10.09 13.17
CA ASP A 85 10.30 9.69 12.93
C ASP A 85 10.32 8.38 12.13
N PHE A 86 9.98 7.25 12.75
CA PHE A 86 9.91 5.90 12.14
C PHE A 86 9.00 5.79 10.90
N PHE A 87 8.41 6.89 10.42
CA PHE A 87 7.53 6.96 9.28
C PHE A 87 8.21 7.62 8.07
N ILE A 88 8.68 6.80 7.13
CA ILE A 88 9.20 7.25 5.84
C ILE A 88 8.21 6.90 4.73
N SER A 89 7.96 7.85 3.83
CA SER A 89 7.09 7.63 2.67
C SER A 89 7.71 6.58 1.71
N SER A 90 6.89 5.63 1.25
CA SER A 90 7.30 4.62 0.28
C SER A 90 7.92 5.19 -1.00
N LYS A 91 7.49 6.39 -1.43
CA LYS A 91 8.06 7.08 -2.60
C LYS A 91 9.48 7.58 -2.35
N VAL A 92 9.80 7.99 -1.12
CA VAL A 92 11.14 8.43 -0.69
C VAL A 92 12.10 7.26 -0.74
N LEU A 93 11.68 6.10 -0.22
CA LEU A 93 12.49 4.87 -0.30
C LEU A 93 12.72 4.42 -1.76
N LEU A 94 11.68 4.53 -2.60
CA LEU A 94 11.82 4.23 -4.03
C LEU A 94 12.80 5.19 -4.71
N ALA A 95 12.72 6.49 -4.44
CA ALA A 95 13.67 7.49 -4.95
C ALA A 95 15.10 7.18 -4.50
N ALA A 96 15.31 6.79 -3.24
CA ALA A 96 16.61 6.36 -2.72
C ALA A 96 17.18 5.18 -3.52
N SER A 97 16.37 4.17 -3.81
CA SER A 97 16.80 3.01 -4.61
C SER A 97 17.18 3.39 -6.05
N LEU A 98 16.47 4.35 -6.65
CA LEU A 98 16.76 4.85 -8.00
C LEU A 98 18.06 5.66 -8.04
N LEU A 99 18.27 6.54 -7.05
CA LEU A 99 19.52 7.30 -6.90
C LEU A 99 20.71 6.37 -6.68
N LEU A 100 20.58 5.36 -5.83
CA LEU A 100 21.61 4.32 -5.65
C LEU A 100 21.94 3.58 -6.95
N ARG A 101 20.92 3.22 -7.73
CA ARG A 101 21.12 2.60 -9.05
C ARG A 101 21.87 3.53 -10.00
N ILE A 102 21.49 4.82 -10.04
CA ILE A 102 22.19 5.82 -10.85
C ILE A 102 23.64 5.94 -10.43
N LYS A 103 23.92 6.07 -9.12
CA LYS A 103 25.27 6.13 -8.58
C LYS A 103 26.10 4.89 -8.95
N SER A 104 25.53 3.69 -8.83
CA SER A 104 26.22 2.44 -9.20
C SER A 104 26.60 2.41 -10.68
N GLU A 105 25.72 2.83 -11.59
CA GLU A 105 26.01 2.84 -13.02
C GLU A 105 27.03 3.91 -13.42
N ILE A 106 27.02 5.06 -12.75
CA ILE A 106 28.04 6.12 -12.93
C ILE A 106 29.42 5.61 -12.53
N LEU A 107 29.53 4.89 -11.41
CA LEU A 107 30.81 4.37 -10.92
C LEU A 107 31.36 3.21 -11.78
N LEU A 108 30.49 2.38 -12.37
CA LEU A 108 30.89 1.21 -13.15
C LEU A 108 31.23 1.53 -14.62
N ASN A 109 30.63 2.55 -15.22
CA ASN A 109 30.84 2.86 -16.64
C ASN A 109 31.92 3.94 -16.83
N LYS A 110 32.89 3.67 -17.71
CA LYS A 110 33.84 4.69 -18.22
C LYS A 110 33.20 5.71 -19.17
N TYR A 111 32.01 5.39 -19.71
CA TYR A 111 31.28 6.23 -20.66
C TYR A 111 29.92 6.61 -20.10
N VAL A 112 29.42 7.71 -20.63
CA VAL A 112 28.32 8.48 -20.08
C VAL A 112 27.03 7.95 -20.65
N ARG A 113 26.19 7.41 -19.78
CA ARG A 113 24.78 7.15 -20.07
C ARG A 113 23.98 8.31 -19.51
N SER A 114 23.01 8.84 -20.25
CA SER A 114 22.07 9.81 -19.69
C SER A 114 21.28 9.15 -18.55
N ILE A 115 20.71 9.94 -17.63
CA ILE A 115 19.89 9.40 -16.54
C ILE A 115 18.76 8.54 -17.11
N ASP A 116 18.12 9.02 -18.18
CA ASP A 116 17.06 8.27 -18.85
C ASP A 116 17.55 6.92 -19.38
N GLU A 117 18.73 6.87 -19.97
CA GLU A 117 19.30 5.62 -20.44
C GLU A 117 19.61 4.66 -19.29
N ILE A 118 20.09 5.18 -18.15
CA ILE A 118 20.33 4.38 -16.94
C ILE A 118 19.03 3.80 -16.40
N LEU A 119 17.97 4.61 -16.31
CA LEU A 119 16.71 4.23 -15.68
C LEU A 119 15.85 3.34 -16.59
N PHE A 120 15.72 3.70 -17.87
CA PHE A 120 14.82 3.06 -18.83
C PHE A 120 15.52 2.09 -19.79
N GLY A 121 16.85 2.10 -19.85
CA GLY A 121 17.64 1.35 -20.84
C GLY A 121 17.70 2.08 -22.19
N LYS A 122 18.65 1.68 -23.05
CA LYS A 122 18.65 2.12 -24.45
C LYS A 122 17.41 1.58 -25.14
N LYS A 123 16.61 2.46 -25.75
CA LYS A 123 15.70 2.03 -26.82
C LYS A 123 16.59 1.53 -27.96
N GLU A 124 16.47 0.26 -28.32
CA GLU A 124 17.10 -0.26 -29.54
C GLU A 124 16.52 0.53 -30.73
N GLU A 125 17.27 1.51 -31.21
CA GLU A 125 17.04 2.06 -32.53
C GLU A 125 17.31 0.91 -33.50
N LYS A 126 16.25 0.42 -34.16
CA LYS A 126 16.38 -0.52 -35.28
C LYS A 126 17.22 0.17 -36.36
N LYS A 127 18.53 0.00 -36.32
CA LYS A 127 19.42 0.40 -37.39
C LYS A 127 19.03 -0.43 -38.61
N SER A 128 18.39 0.21 -39.58
CA SER A 128 18.30 -0.32 -40.93
C SER A 128 19.72 -0.34 -41.50
N GLU A 129 20.35 -1.51 -41.46
CA GLU A 129 21.64 -1.74 -42.11
C GLU A 129 21.43 -1.61 -43.62
N PHE A 130 21.89 -0.51 -44.20
CA PHE A 130 22.07 -0.43 -45.64
C PHE A 130 23.41 -1.08 -45.95
N GLU A 131 23.38 -2.32 -46.44
CA GLU A 131 24.56 -2.98 -47.00
C GLU A 131 24.97 -2.23 -48.28
N ARG A 132 26.02 -1.42 -48.20
CA ARG A 132 26.77 -0.98 -49.38
C ARG A 132 27.92 -1.95 -49.58
N ILE A 133 27.91 -2.61 -50.73
CA ILE A 133 29.00 -3.46 -51.19
C ILE A 133 30.06 -2.52 -51.79
N GLU A 134 31.18 -2.37 -51.11
CA GLU A 134 32.37 -1.65 -51.61
C GLU A 134 33.41 -2.68 -52.08
N LEU A 135 33.94 -2.46 -53.28
CA LEU A 135 34.97 -3.30 -53.90
C LEU A 135 36.33 -2.79 -53.41
N ASP A 136 37.04 -3.62 -52.64
CA ASP A 136 38.35 -3.31 -52.04
C ASP A 136 39.45 -3.18 -53.10
N GLU A 137 40.03 -1.99 -53.27
CA GLU A 137 41.47 -1.77 -53.48
C GLU A 137 41.80 -0.30 -53.16
N GLU A 138 42.03 0.08 -51.89
CA GLU A 138 42.73 1.34 -51.59
C GLU A 138 43.28 1.42 -50.15
N ILE A 139 44.32 2.24 -50.00
CA ILE A 139 45.22 2.42 -48.84
C ILE A 139 44.42 2.69 -47.55
N PRO A 140 44.81 2.19 -46.36
CA PRO A 140 44.08 2.43 -45.12
C PRO A 140 43.97 3.94 -44.82
N GLU A 141 42.77 4.50 -44.91
CA GLU A 141 42.51 5.89 -44.56
C GLU A 141 42.69 6.11 -43.05
N LEU A 142 43.27 7.23 -42.67
CA LEU A 142 43.35 7.64 -41.27
C LEU A 142 41.93 7.94 -40.75
N ILE A 143 41.40 7.03 -39.94
CA ILE A 143 40.10 7.24 -39.29
C ILE A 143 40.24 8.41 -38.30
N PRO A 144 39.49 9.52 -38.47
CA PRO A 144 39.49 10.58 -37.47
C PRO A 144 38.98 10.00 -36.15
N LYS A 145 39.72 10.18 -35.06
CA LYS A 145 39.24 9.78 -33.74
C LYS A 145 37.97 10.58 -33.43
N THR A 146 36.84 9.88 -33.36
CA THR A 146 35.59 10.47 -32.87
C THR A 146 35.83 10.97 -31.45
N PRO A 147 35.37 12.19 -31.10
CA PRO A 147 35.51 12.69 -29.75
C PRO A 147 34.84 11.72 -28.78
N LEU A 148 35.59 11.33 -27.74
CA LEU A 148 35.05 10.49 -26.68
C LEU A 148 33.86 11.22 -26.04
N PRO A 149 32.72 10.54 -25.80
CA PRO A 149 31.57 11.16 -25.16
C PRO A 149 31.97 11.66 -23.77
N ARG A 150 31.75 12.95 -23.51
CA ARG A 150 32.02 13.61 -22.22
C ARG A 150 30.83 13.48 -21.29
N PHE A 151 31.07 13.47 -19.98
CA PHE A 151 30.00 13.42 -18.98
C PHE A 151 29.03 14.57 -19.22
N LYS A 152 27.76 14.20 -19.46
CA LYS A 152 26.68 15.17 -19.60
C LYS A 152 26.40 15.67 -18.18
N ARG A 153 26.55 16.98 -17.98
CA ARG A 153 26.15 17.65 -16.76
C ARG A 153 24.64 17.49 -16.56
N VAL A 154 24.24 17.20 -15.34
CA VAL A 154 22.84 16.94 -15.01
C VAL A 154 22.26 18.17 -14.34
N SER A 155 21.14 18.65 -14.87
CA SER A 155 20.34 19.69 -14.22
C SER A 155 19.36 19.09 -13.21
N LEU A 156 19.00 19.87 -12.19
CA LEU A 156 17.96 19.54 -11.22
C LEU A 156 16.64 19.14 -11.87
N GLN A 157 16.22 19.91 -12.87
CA GLN A 157 14.96 19.67 -13.57
C GLN A 157 14.97 18.31 -14.28
N GLU A 158 16.07 18.02 -14.98
CA GLU A 158 16.26 16.72 -15.65
C GLU A 158 16.23 15.56 -14.65
N LEU A 159 16.93 15.70 -13.52
CA LEU A 159 16.93 14.67 -12.47
C LEU A 159 15.52 14.40 -11.93
N ILE A 160 14.78 15.46 -11.59
CA ILE A 160 13.43 15.35 -11.04
C ILE A 160 12.48 14.74 -12.06
N ASP A 161 12.54 15.17 -13.32
CA ASP A 161 11.67 14.66 -14.38
C ASP A 161 11.94 13.18 -14.67
N SER A 162 13.21 12.78 -14.77
CA SER A 162 13.60 11.39 -14.96
C SER A 162 13.17 10.51 -13.78
N LEU A 163 13.35 10.98 -12.54
CA LEU A 163 12.90 10.26 -11.33
C LEU A 163 11.36 10.13 -11.28
N ASN A 164 10.63 11.20 -11.57
CA ASN A 164 9.16 11.18 -11.67
C ASN A 164 8.70 10.16 -12.72
N MET A 165 9.31 10.19 -13.90
CA MET A 165 8.97 9.28 -14.99
C MET A 165 9.30 7.82 -14.63
N ALA A 166 10.39 7.57 -13.90
CA ALA A 166 10.74 6.24 -13.40
C ALA A 166 9.73 5.73 -12.38
N ILE A 167 9.37 6.55 -11.39
CA ILE A 167 8.39 6.20 -10.35
C ILE A 167 7.02 5.91 -10.97
N THR A 168 6.54 6.77 -11.88
CA THR A 168 5.25 6.56 -12.56
C THR A 168 5.25 5.31 -13.44
N THR A 169 6.35 5.03 -14.13
CA THR A 169 6.51 3.83 -14.96
C THR A 169 6.46 2.56 -14.12
N GLU A 170 7.14 2.56 -12.97
CA GLU A 170 7.16 1.39 -12.08
C GLU A 170 5.79 1.17 -11.43
N ASN A 171 5.14 2.24 -10.97
CA ASN A 171 3.75 2.18 -10.48
C ASN A 171 2.79 1.61 -11.54
N ARG A 172 2.96 2.00 -12.80
CA ARG A 172 2.15 1.45 -13.91
C ARG A 172 2.44 -0.03 -14.13
N ARG A 173 3.71 -0.47 -14.07
CA ARG A 173 4.09 -1.89 -14.18
C ARG A 173 3.46 -2.72 -13.07
N ILE A 174 3.55 -2.25 -11.82
CA ILE A 174 2.93 -2.91 -10.67
C ILE A 174 1.42 -3.06 -10.86
N LYS A 175 0.73 -1.97 -11.24
CA LYS A 175 -0.71 -2.03 -11.53
C LYS A 175 -1.05 -3.06 -12.61
N LYS A 176 -0.29 -3.09 -13.70
CA LYS A 176 -0.49 -4.07 -14.79
C LYS A 176 -0.31 -5.50 -14.30
N GLN A 177 0.71 -5.78 -13.50
CA GLN A 177 0.93 -7.11 -12.93
C GLN A 177 -0.22 -7.54 -12.00
N ILE A 178 -0.72 -6.62 -11.16
CA ILE A 178 -1.86 -6.87 -10.27
C ILE A 178 -3.11 -7.21 -11.10
N THR A 179 -3.40 -6.42 -12.13
CA THR A 179 -4.55 -6.67 -13.01
C THR A 179 -4.44 -8.01 -13.71
N VAL A 180 -3.28 -8.36 -14.26
CA VAL A 180 -3.05 -9.67 -14.90
C VAL A 180 -3.23 -10.81 -13.90
N LYS A 181 -2.65 -10.69 -12.69
CA LYS A 181 -2.80 -11.71 -11.64
C LYS A 181 -4.25 -11.86 -11.20
N ASN A 182 -5.00 -10.77 -11.10
CA ASN A 182 -6.41 -10.81 -10.75
C ASN A 182 -7.25 -11.41 -11.87
N ALA A 183 -6.98 -11.07 -13.13
CA ALA A 183 -7.64 -11.69 -14.29
C ALA A 183 -7.38 -13.22 -14.33
N ILE A 184 -6.17 -13.66 -14.01
CA ILE A 184 -5.84 -15.10 -13.88
C ILE A 184 -6.63 -15.73 -12.73
N ARG A 185 -6.72 -15.07 -11.56
CA ARG A 185 -7.52 -15.57 -10.43
C ARG A 185 -9.00 -15.69 -10.79
N GLU A 186 -9.56 -14.67 -11.44
CA GLU A 186 -10.95 -14.64 -11.88
C GLU A 186 -11.24 -15.71 -12.95
N SER A 187 -10.33 -15.92 -13.90
CA SER A 187 -10.50 -16.94 -14.95
C SER A 187 -10.30 -18.36 -14.43
N SER A 188 -9.39 -18.57 -13.48
CA SER A 188 -9.13 -19.89 -12.87
C SER A 188 -10.22 -20.37 -11.92
N PHE A 189 -11.13 -19.49 -11.46
CA PHE A 189 -12.08 -19.82 -10.40
C PHE A 189 -13.45 -19.16 -10.62
N SER A 190 -14.17 -19.61 -11.65
CA SER A 190 -15.61 -19.35 -11.77
C SER A 190 -16.38 -20.27 -10.81
N LEU A 191 -16.18 -20.11 -9.50
CA LEU A 191 -17.12 -20.66 -8.54
C LEU A 191 -18.32 -19.72 -8.46
N PRO A 192 -19.55 -20.21 -8.65
CA PRO A 192 -20.73 -19.42 -8.34
C PRO A 192 -20.67 -19.07 -6.86
N LYS A 193 -20.33 -17.81 -6.55
CA LYS A 193 -20.38 -17.26 -5.19
C LYS A 193 -21.85 -17.23 -4.78
N LYS A 194 -22.36 -18.32 -4.21
CA LYS A 194 -23.65 -18.29 -3.52
C LYS A 194 -23.46 -17.38 -2.31
N LYS A 195 -23.90 -16.13 -2.42
CA LYS A 195 -23.97 -15.20 -1.30
C LYS A 195 -25.12 -15.66 -0.41
N ILE A 196 -24.79 -16.45 0.60
CA ILE A 196 -25.74 -16.88 1.62
C ILE A 196 -25.54 -15.98 2.83
N SER A 197 -26.62 -15.36 3.29
CA SER A 197 -26.61 -14.63 4.55
C SER A 197 -26.41 -15.60 5.70
N ILE A 198 -25.30 -15.43 6.44
CA ILE A 198 -24.90 -16.32 7.54
C ILE A 198 -25.99 -16.35 8.62
N LYS A 199 -26.61 -15.20 8.90
CA LYS A 199 -27.69 -15.07 9.88
C LYS A 199 -28.90 -15.94 9.55
N ASP A 200 -29.28 -15.96 8.28
CA ASP A 200 -30.42 -16.76 7.82
C ASP A 200 -30.11 -18.25 7.94
N LYS A 201 -28.85 -18.63 7.65
CA LYS A 201 -28.39 -20.01 7.82
C LYS A 201 -28.38 -20.46 9.29
N ILE A 202 -27.96 -19.58 10.21
CA ILE A 202 -28.01 -19.85 11.66
C ILE A 202 -29.44 -20.13 12.11
N ASN A 203 -30.39 -19.29 11.69
CA ASN A 203 -31.80 -19.49 12.03
C ASN A 203 -32.38 -20.78 11.41
N GLU A 204 -32.03 -21.08 10.16
CA GLU A 204 -32.44 -22.31 9.48
C GLU A 204 -31.94 -23.56 10.22
N VAL A 205 -30.65 -23.59 10.60
CA VAL A 205 -30.03 -24.69 11.33
C VAL A 205 -30.66 -24.85 12.71
N TYR A 206 -30.88 -23.74 13.44
CA TYR A 206 -31.50 -23.78 14.77
C TYR A 206 -32.94 -24.32 14.72
N ASN A 207 -33.75 -23.87 13.75
CA ASN A 207 -35.12 -24.37 13.58
C ASN A 207 -35.15 -25.85 13.20
N LYS A 208 -34.23 -26.30 12.34
CA LYS A 208 -34.07 -27.72 12.00
C LYS A 208 -33.76 -28.55 13.25
N LEU A 209 -32.83 -28.11 14.08
CA LEU A 209 -32.49 -28.79 15.34
C LEU A 209 -33.68 -28.85 16.29
N LEU A 210 -34.37 -27.72 16.52
CA LEU A 210 -35.57 -27.70 17.37
C LEU A 210 -36.66 -28.66 16.90
N ASN A 211 -36.86 -28.81 15.59
CA ASN A 211 -37.83 -29.77 15.05
C ASN A 211 -37.41 -31.22 15.33
N ILE A 212 -36.13 -31.56 15.18
CA ILE A 212 -35.63 -32.92 15.46
C ILE A 212 -35.75 -33.24 16.96
N PHE A 213 -35.37 -32.29 17.82
CA PHE A 213 -35.46 -32.46 19.28
C PHE A 213 -36.92 -32.53 19.79
N LYS A 214 -37.90 -32.01 19.06
CA LYS A 214 -39.32 -32.19 19.39
C LYS A 214 -39.84 -33.59 19.07
N THR A 215 -39.27 -34.26 18.07
CA THR A 215 -39.78 -35.56 17.57
C THR A 215 -39.07 -36.75 18.21
N LYS A 216 -37.77 -36.64 18.54
CA LYS A 216 -37.01 -37.69 19.22
C LYS A 216 -37.08 -37.54 20.75
N THR A 217 -37.25 -38.64 21.46
CA THR A 217 -37.20 -38.72 22.93
C THR A 217 -35.77 -38.67 23.47
N GLU A 218 -34.80 -39.09 22.67
CA GLU A 218 -33.37 -38.95 22.97
C GLU A 218 -32.85 -37.60 22.48
N LYS A 219 -32.25 -36.87 23.41
CA LYS A 219 -31.84 -35.46 23.25
C LYS A 219 -30.39 -35.32 22.75
N LYS A 220 -29.91 -36.34 22.05
CA LYS A 220 -28.57 -36.46 21.47
C LYS A 220 -28.70 -36.70 19.97
N ILE A 221 -27.99 -35.90 19.18
CA ILE A 221 -27.94 -36.06 17.72
C ILE A 221 -26.48 -36.06 17.28
N SER A 222 -26.09 -37.04 16.47
CA SER A 222 -24.75 -37.05 15.85
C SER A 222 -24.68 -36.05 14.68
N PHE A 223 -23.58 -35.31 14.57
CA PHE A 223 -23.38 -34.31 13.49
C PHE A 223 -23.47 -34.92 12.08
N ASN A 224 -23.10 -36.20 11.93
CA ASN A 224 -23.26 -36.93 10.67
C ASN A 224 -24.72 -37.24 10.32
N GLU A 225 -25.58 -37.48 11.30
CA GLU A 225 -27.02 -37.67 11.05
C GLU A 225 -27.73 -36.36 10.71
N PHE A 226 -27.22 -35.24 11.22
CA PHE A 226 -27.79 -33.91 10.99
C PHE A 226 -27.63 -33.43 9.53
N ASN A 227 -26.59 -33.89 8.82
CA ASN A 227 -26.21 -33.37 7.50
C ASN A 227 -26.19 -34.46 6.43
N ILE A 228 -26.94 -34.24 5.34
CA ILE A 228 -27.13 -35.23 4.27
C ILE A 228 -26.04 -35.08 3.19
N SER A 229 -25.62 -33.85 2.87
CA SER A 229 -24.61 -33.58 1.83
C SER A 229 -23.26 -33.12 2.41
N LYS A 230 -22.15 -33.42 1.71
CA LYS A 230 -20.80 -32.94 2.07
C LYS A 230 -20.74 -31.41 2.13
N ASP A 231 -21.43 -30.74 1.21
CA ASP A 231 -21.50 -29.28 1.19
C ASP A 231 -22.25 -28.75 2.41
N GLU A 232 -23.36 -29.39 2.78
CA GLU A 232 -24.16 -29.02 3.95
C GLU A 232 -23.41 -29.21 5.26
N LYS A 233 -22.50 -30.21 5.36
CA LYS A 233 -21.61 -30.38 6.52
C LYS A 233 -20.74 -29.13 6.73
N VAL A 234 -20.12 -28.64 5.67
CA VAL A 234 -19.27 -27.44 5.75
C VAL A 234 -20.11 -26.20 6.09
N PHE A 235 -21.27 -26.04 5.45
CA PHE A 235 -22.14 -24.88 5.66
C PHE A 235 -22.87 -24.86 7.01
N SER A 236 -23.06 -26.00 7.66
CA SER A 236 -23.76 -26.11 8.95
C SER A 236 -22.82 -26.05 10.15
N PHE A 237 -21.54 -26.42 9.98
CA PHE A 237 -20.57 -26.42 11.06
C PHE A 237 -20.35 -25.03 11.68
N LEU A 238 -20.14 -24.00 10.86
CA LEU A 238 -19.94 -22.63 11.34
C LEU A 238 -21.18 -22.09 12.11
N PRO A 239 -22.41 -22.23 11.59
CA PRO A 239 -23.62 -21.93 12.36
C PRO A 239 -23.75 -22.68 13.70
N LEU A 240 -23.36 -23.95 13.76
CA LEU A 240 -23.42 -24.73 15.01
C LEU A 240 -22.48 -24.20 16.07
N LEU A 241 -21.23 -23.90 15.69
CA LEU A 241 -20.24 -23.30 16.57
C LEU A 241 -20.73 -21.95 17.12
N TYR A 242 -21.38 -21.15 16.27
CA TYR A 242 -21.97 -19.90 16.70
C TYR A 242 -23.15 -20.09 17.68
N LEU A 243 -23.95 -21.15 17.51
CA LEU A 243 -25.05 -21.45 18.43
C LEU A 243 -24.55 -21.97 19.80
N GLU A 244 -23.40 -22.64 19.83
CA GLU A 244 -22.71 -23.03 21.06
C GLU A 244 -22.17 -21.81 21.81
N ASP A 245 -21.50 -20.87 21.12
CA ASP A 245 -21.05 -19.60 21.70
C ASP A 245 -22.23 -18.80 22.29
N GLN A 246 -23.37 -18.81 21.61
CA GLN A 246 -24.63 -18.25 22.11
C GLN A 246 -25.30 -19.05 23.25
N LYS A 247 -24.67 -20.13 23.73
CA LYS A 247 -25.14 -20.98 24.83
C LYS A 247 -26.52 -21.63 24.57
N LYS A 248 -26.92 -21.81 23.31
CA LYS A 248 -28.19 -22.48 22.97
C LYS A 248 -28.04 -23.99 22.86
N ILE A 249 -26.88 -24.42 22.38
CA ILE A 249 -26.53 -25.81 22.09
C ILE A 249 -25.22 -26.12 22.81
N TRP A 250 -24.98 -27.41 23.07
CA TRP A 250 -23.71 -27.92 23.57
C TRP A 250 -23.16 -28.93 22.56
N LEU A 251 -21.90 -28.74 22.14
CA LEU A 251 -21.20 -29.68 21.27
C LEU A 251 -20.22 -30.49 22.12
N GLU A 252 -20.24 -31.80 21.96
CA GLU A 252 -19.38 -32.71 22.71
C GLU A 252 -18.58 -33.55 21.71
N GLN A 253 -17.25 -33.54 21.89
CA GLN A 253 -16.32 -34.36 21.14
C GLN A 253 -15.31 -34.97 22.13
N PRO A 254 -15.42 -36.27 22.45
CA PRO A 254 -14.58 -36.88 23.48
C PRO A 254 -13.12 -37.04 23.06
N VAL A 255 -12.85 -37.28 21.77
CA VAL A 255 -11.49 -37.46 21.22
C VAL A 255 -11.31 -36.54 20.00
N PRO A 256 -10.12 -35.92 19.80
CA PRO A 256 -9.85 -35.13 18.62
C PRO A 256 -10.16 -35.91 17.33
N PHE A 257 -10.87 -35.27 16.40
CA PHE A 257 -11.28 -35.83 15.10
C PHE A 257 -12.34 -36.95 15.15
N GLU A 258 -12.95 -37.24 16.30
CA GLU A 258 -14.11 -38.12 16.38
C GLU A 258 -15.44 -37.42 16.04
N GLU A 259 -16.54 -38.16 16.06
CA GLU A 259 -17.87 -37.63 15.75
C GLU A 259 -18.34 -36.64 16.83
N ILE A 260 -18.84 -35.49 16.37
CA ILE A 260 -19.39 -34.45 17.24
C ILE A 260 -20.84 -34.80 17.60
N SER A 261 -21.12 -34.86 18.89
CA SER A 261 -22.47 -35.02 19.45
C SER A 261 -23.08 -33.65 19.76
N ILE A 262 -24.33 -33.44 19.36
CA ILE A 262 -25.07 -32.19 19.53
C ILE A 262 -26.16 -32.40 20.58
N TRP A 263 -26.17 -31.53 21.59
CA TRP A 263 -27.13 -31.55 22.70
C TRP A 263 -27.81 -30.19 22.87
N LEU A 264 -29.03 -30.17 23.40
CA LEU A 264 -29.60 -28.95 23.96
C LEU A 264 -28.94 -28.66 25.31
N LYS A 265 -28.50 -27.41 25.49
CA LYS A 265 -27.74 -27.03 26.70
C LYS A 265 -28.50 -27.29 28.00
N GLU A 266 -29.80 -26.98 28.02
CA GLU A 266 -30.66 -27.17 29.19
C GLU A 266 -30.79 -28.63 29.63
N GLU A 267 -30.58 -29.55 28.70
CA GLU A 267 -30.76 -30.98 28.92
C GLU A 267 -29.43 -31.64 29.23
N PHE A 268 -28.37 -31.19 28.56
CA PHE A 268 -27.01 -31.55 28.90
C PHE A 268 -26.65 -31.18 30.34
N LEU A 269 -26.97 -29.96 30.79
CA LEU A 269 -26.71 -29.51 32.18
C LEU A 269 -27.51 -30.28 33.24
N LYS A 270 -28.65 -30.90 32.87
CA LYS A 270 -29.43 -31.75 33.79
C LYS A 270 -28.78 -33.12 33.98
N ILE A 271 -28.09 -33.62 32.96
CA ILE A 271 -27.43 -34.94 32.96
C ILE A 271 -26.00 -34.82 33.51
N HIS A 272 -25.32 -33.70 33.22
CA HIS A 272 -23.95 -33.40 33.64
C HIS A 272 -23.89 -32.06 34.39
N PRO A 273 -23.97 -32.06 35.73
CA PRO A 273 -23.98 -30.83 36.54
C PRO A 273 -22.67 -30.03 36.50
N ASP A 274 -21.52 -30.68 36.26
CA ASP A 274 -20.21 -30.01 36.14
C ASP A 274 -19.48 -30.46 34.85
N PRO A 275 -19.81 -29.85 33.69
CA PRO A 275 -19.23 -30.18 32.38
C PRO A 275 -17.71 -30.03 32.27
N PHE A 276 -17.09 -29.32 33.21
CA PHE A 276 -15.67 -28.96 33.18
C PHE A 276 -14.87 -29.67 34.26
N PHE A 277 -15.39 -30.77 34.82
CA PHE A 277 -14.70 -31.54 35.86
C PHE A 277 -13.28 -31.95 35.41
N ASP A 278 -13.15 -32.38 34.16
CA ASP A 278 -11.87 -32.85 33.60
C ASP A 278 -10.84 -31.72 33.44
N LEU A 279 -11.27 -30.47 33.24
CA LEU A 279 -10.38 -29.31 33.15
C LEU A 279 -9.89 -28.79 34.50
N LYS A 280 -10.45 -29.29 35.62
CA LYS A 280 -10.04 -28.89 36.98
C LYS A 280 -8.93 -29.77 37.54
N ASN A 281 -8.59 -30.90 36.89
CA ASN A 281 -7.53 -31.78 37.35
C ASN A 281 -6.16 -31.23 36.92
N PRO A 282 -5.26 -30.89 37.87
CA PRO A 282 -3.96 -30.28 37.55
C PRO A 282 -2.99 -31.23 36.83
N GLU A 283 -3.19 -32.55 36.90
CA GLU A 283 -2.31 -33.56 36.28
C GLU A 283 -2.36 -33.57 34.74
N ASP A 284 -3.43 -33.03 34.12
CA ASP A 284 -3.56 -32.99 32.66
C ASP A 284 -2.87 -31.77 32.03
N PHE A 285 -2.51 -30.76 32.81
CA PHE A 285 -1.71 -29.62 32.34
C PHE A 285 -0.22 -29.96 32.17
N GLU A 286 0.33 -30.83 33.02
CA GLU A 286 1.75 -31.24 32.94
C GLU A 286 2.07 -32.01 31.66
N LYS A 287 1.12 -32.79 31.13
CA LYS A 287 1.31 -33.56 29.87
C LYS A 287 1.36 -32.68 28.62
N ILE A 288 0.89 -31.44 28.69
CA ILE A 288 0.88 -30.51 27.55
C ILE A 288 2.25 -29.82 27.39
N GLU A 289 3.02 -29.66 28.49
CA GLU A 289 4.36 -29.07 28.45
C GLU A 289 5.43 -30.00 27.86
N GLU A 290 5.23 -31.32 27.89
CA GLU A 290 6.19 -32.30 27.33
C GLU A 290 6.20 -32.36 25.79
N PHE A 291 5.27 -31.68 25.10
CA PHE A 291 5.14 -31.69 23.64
C PHE A 291 5.59 -30.40 22.92
N ASN A 292 6.27 -29.47 23.61
CA ASN A 292 6.89 -28.28 23.00
C ASN A 292 8.42 -28.39 22.90
#